data_AF-A0A4Q3J7B1-F1
#
_entry.id   AF-A0A4Q3J7B1-F1
#
_cell.length_a   1.000
_cell.length_b   1.000
_cell.length_c   1.000
_cell.angle_alpha   90.00
_cell.angle_beta   90.00
_cell.angle_gamma   90.00
#
_symmetry.space_group_name_H-M   'P 1'
#
loop_
_entity.id
_entity.type
_entity.pdbx_description
1 polymer ?
#
loop_
_entity_poly.entity_id
_entity_poly.type
_entity_poly.pdbx_seq_one_letter_code
_entity_poly.pdbx_strand_id
1 'polypeptide(L)'
;GMIAFGPDGRLYAGFGDGGNGGDPQGNGQKLTTLLGKMLRIDVDKEEGGKPYGIPSDNPFAQGGGEPEIFAYGLRNPWRWSFDRDTGDLWAGEVGQGKYEEVDIIKLGGNYGWNTMEGFHCYNAQTCDQTGLELPLIEYDHGVGLSITGGYVYRGKALPALVGRYLYADQVTGRLWASRTDPVTGAISGELMIETGLNPSSFGEGADGEVYVVNYGGSIHKVVAKAAPGADAFPKKLSETGCVDPADPTKPAAGLIPYGVNAPFWSDGADKSRWLAIPDGTTIAVDADSGDFDLPNGSVVVKEFQLDGKRIETRLMVRHDDGAWAGYSYEWNDAGTDATYVPGGKKKVIGDQTWLYPSSAQCLQCHTQAAGRTLGLEVAQLNGLLDYPGGAYANQLATLEHL
;
A
#
# COMPACT_ATOMS: atom_id res chain seq x y z
N GLY A 1 11.20 -13.39 -13.18
CA GLY A 1 11.20 -14.16 -14.44
C GLY A 1 9.76 -14.44 -14.85
N MET A 2 9.45 -14.34 -16.14
CA MET A 2 8.08 -14.45 -16.65
C MET A 2 8.06 -15.00 -18.07
N ILE A 3 6.99 -15.74 -18.38
CA ILE A 3 6.60 -16.17 -19.72
C ILE A 3 5.11 -15.85 -19.91
N ALA A 4 4.70 -15.50 -21.12
CA ALA A 4 3.30 -15.26 -21.46
C ALA A 4 3.09 -15.38 -22.97
N PHE A 5 1.86 -15.64 -23.39
CA PHE A 5 1.47 -15.54 -24.79
C PHE A 5 1.16 -14.09 -25.15
N GLY A 6 1.68 -13.66 -26.30
CA GLY A 6 1.36 -12.36 -26.88
C GLY A 6 0.02 -12.36 -27.61
N PRO A 7 -0.48 -11.17 -27.99
CA PRO A 7 -1.71 -11.01 -28.77
C PRO A 7 -1.63 -11.66 -30.16
N ASP A 8 -0.42 -11.96 -30.63
CA ASP A 8 -0.12 -12.65 -31.88
C ASP A 8 -0.12 -14.20 -31.75
N GLY A 9 -0.42 -14.72 -30.56
CA GLY A 9 -0.42 -16.15 -30.27
C GLY A 9 0.96 -16.78 -30.12
N ARG A 10 2.04 -15.97 -30.02
CA ARG A 10 3.40 -16.46 -29.81
C ARG A 10 3.76 -16.50 -28.33
N LEU A 11 4.67 -17.40 -27.96
CA LEU A 11 5.16 -17.46 -26.58
C LEU A 11 6.35 -16.52 -26.43
N TYR A 12 6.27 -15.64 -25.43
CA TYR A 12 7.31 -14.70 -25.06
C TYR A 12 7.98 -15.12 -23.75
N ALA A 13 9.29 -14.87 -23.64
CA ALA A 13 10.07 -15.17 -22.45
C ALA A 13 11.15 -14.10 -22.20
N GLY A 14 11.17 -13.52 -21.01
CA GLY A 14 12.16 -12.51 -20.60
C GLY A 14 13.34 -13.14 -19.84
N PHE A 15 14.55 -12.94 -20.35
CA PHE A 15 15.78 -13.52 -19.82
C PHE A 15 16.74 -12.41 -19.42
N GLY A 16 17.18 -12.42 -18.16
CA GLY A 16 18.21 -11.49 -17.68
C GLY A 16 19.59 -11.77 -18.29
N ASP A 17 20.53 -10.86 -18.07
CA ASP A 17 21.89 -10.88 -18.60
C ASP A 17 22.79 -11.98 -18.01
N GLY A 18 22.34 -12.68 -16.97
CA GLY A 18 23.09 -13.74 -16.27
C GLY A 18 23.66 -13.33 -14.91
N GLY A 19 23.41 -12.10 -14.45
CA GLY A 19 23.47 -11.70 -13.03
C GLY A 19 24.84 -11.28 -12.49
N ASN A 20 25.91 -11.29 -13.29
CA ASN A 20 27.18 -10.72 -12.87
C ASN A 20 27.17 -9.19 -13.02
N GLY A 21 27.65 -8.49 -11.99
CA GLY A 21 27.60 -7.04 -11.94
C GLY A 21 28.24 -6.36 -13.15
N GLY A 22 27.47 -5.53 -13.84
CA GLY A 22 27.91 -4.75 -14.99
C GLY A 22 28.11 -5.58 -16.26
N ASP A 23 27.42 -6.71 -16.40
CA ASP A 23 27.43 -7.55 -17.61
C ASP A 23 28.82 -7.81 -18.21
N PRO A 24 29.74 -8.45 -17.46
CA PRO A 24 31.11 -8.70 -17.94
C PRO A 24 31.17 -9.61 -19.17
N GLN A 25 30.10 -10.37 -19.44
CA GLN A 25 29.97 -11.16 -20.66
C GLN A 25 29.44 -10.33 -21.85
N GLY A 26 28.93 -9.12 -21.64
CA GLY A 26 28.28 -8.29 -22.67
C GLY A 26 27.02 -8.95 -23.24
N ASN A 27 26.35 -9.78 -22.44
CA ASN A 27 25.17 -10.54 -22.85
C ASN A 27 24.02 -9.63 -23.27
N GLY A 28 23.83 -8.45 -22.67
CA GLY A 28 22.80 -7.49 -23.07
C GLY A 28 22.87 -7.18 -24.57
N GLN A 29 24.06 -6.84 -25.06
CA GLN A 29 24.30 -6.46 -26.47
C GLN A 29 24.65 -7.63 -27.40
N LYS A 30 25.22 -8.74 -26.88
CA LYS A 30 25.54 -9.90 -27.73
C LYS A 30 24.28 -10.54 -28.28
N LEU A 31 24.23 -10.67 -29.60
CA LEU A 31 23.12 -11.29 -30.32
C LEU A 31 23.27 -12.81 -30.48
N THR A 32 24.42 -13.39 -30.10
CA THR A 32 24.70 -14.84 -30.17
C THR A 32 24.41 -15.55 -28.84
N THR A 33 23.54 -14.97 -28.02
CA THR A 33 23.11 -15.51 -26.72
C THR A 33 21.66 -15.11 -26.47
N LEU A 34 20.95 -15.94 -25.71
CA LEU A 34 19.57 -15.71 -25.30
C LEU A 34 19.47 -14.92 -23.99
N LEU A 35 20.59 -14.58 -23.34
CA LEU A 35 20.63 -13.79 -22.11
C LEU A 35 20.55 -12.28 -22.41
N GLY A 36 19.87 -11.53 -21.54
CA GLY A 36 19.61 -10.10 -21.70
C GLY A 36 18.67 -9.80 -22.86
N LYS A 37 17.64 -10.65 -23.04
CA LYS A 37 16.73 -10.65 -24.20
C LYS A 37 15.28 -10.80 -23.78
N MET A 38 14.40 -10.25 -24.61
CA MET A 38 13.03 -10.74 -24.76
C MET A 38 13.02 -11.70 -25.94
N LEU A 39 12.51 -12.91 -25.73
CA LEU A 39 12.41 -13.95 -26.75
C LEU A 39 10.97 -14.09 -27.25
N ARG A 40 10.77 -14.53 -28.48
CA ARG A 40 9.46 -14.82 -29.08
C ARG A 40 9.54 -16.04 -30.01
N ILE A 41 8.76 -17.08 -29.72
CA ILE A 41 8.76 -18.36 -30.44
C ILE A 41 7.36 -18.83 -30.81
N ASP A 42 7.27 -19.67 -31.84
CA ASP A 42 6.02 -20.32 -32.29
C ASP A 42 5.95 -21.76 -31.74
N VAL A 43 5.23 -21.97 -30.64
CA VAL A 43 5.14 -23.29 -29.98
C VAL A 43 4.22 -24.28 -30.72
N ASP A 44 3.48 -23.82 -31.73
CA ASP A 44 2.57 -24.67 -32.52
C ASP A 44 3.28 -25.36 -33.69
N LYS A 45 4.59 -25.16 -33.84
CA LYS A 45 5.40 -25.72 -34.92
C LYS A 45 6.68 -26.31 -34.37
N GLU A 46 7.16 -27.38 -34.98
CA GLU A 46 8.52 -27.87 -34.76
C GLU A 46 9.37 -27.52 -35.97
N GLU A 47 10.54 -26.92 -35.74
CA GLU A 47 11.42 -26.45 -36.81
C GLU A 47 12.88 -26.69 -36.44
N GLY A 48 13.70 -27.11 -37.42
CA GLY A 48 15.15 -27.25 -37.21
C GLY A 48 15.56 -28.20 -36.08
N GLY A 49 14.72 -29.19 -35.75
CA GLY A 49 14.94 -30.11 -34.64
C GLY A 49 14.63 -29.53 -33.25
N LYS A 50 14.04 -28.34 -33.17
CA LYS A 50 13.56 -27.71 -31.94
C LYS A 50 12.04 -27.96 -31.80
N PRO A 51 11.51 -28.06 -30.56
CA PRO A 51 10.08 -28.25 -30.30
C PRO A 51 9.26 -26.95 -30.49
N TYR A 52 9.80 -25.97 -31.22
CA TYR A 52 9.19 -24.68 -31.53
C TYR A 52 9.71 -24.21 -32.89
N GLY A 53 8.94 -23.37 -33.56
CA GLY A 53 9.30 -22.65 -34.77
C GLY A 53 9.74 -21.21 -34.49
N ILE A 54 10.34 -20.59 -35.50
CA ILE A 54 10.76 -19.18 -35.45
C ILE A 54 9.73 -18.32 -36.20
N PRO A 55 9.10 -17.31 -35.55
CA PRO A 55 8.32 -16.32 -36.27
C PRO A 55 9.17 -15.62 -37.34
N SER A 56 8.73 -15.65 -38.60
CA SER A 56 9.51 -15.17 -39.74
C SER A 56 9.78 -13.66 -39.72
N ASP A 57 9.01 -12.93 -38.93
CA ASP A 57 9.10 -11.49 -38.68
C ASP A 57 9.98 -11.14 -37.46
N ASN A 58 10.58 -12.13 -36.78
CA ASN A 58 11.60 -11.83 -35.78
C ASN A 58 12.81 -11.13 -36.44
N PRO A 59 13.45 -10.16 -35.76
CA PRO A 59 14.50 -9.32 -36.33
C PRO A 59 15.71 -10.10 -36.85
N PHE A 60 15.98 -11.28 -36.29
CA PHE A 60 17.12 -12.12 -36.64
C PHE A 60 16.72 -13.48 -37.25
N ALA A 61 15.47 -13.61 -37.71
CA ALA A 61 14.98 -14.86 -38.31
C ALA A 61 15.81 -15.33 -39.53
N GLN A 62 16.45 -14.40 -40.24
CA GLN A 62 17.28 -14.65 -41.41
C GLN A 62 18.79 -14.59 -41.12
N GLY A 63 19.20 -14.56 -39.85
CA GLY A 63 20.59 -14.46 -39.40
C GLY A 63 20.97 -13.09 -38.83
N GLY A 64 22.23 -12.96 -38.40
CA GLY A 64 22.74 -11.76 -37.71
C GLY A 64 22.60 -11.79 -36.18
N GLY A 65 21.90 -12.80 -35.64
CA GLY A 65 21.69 -13.04 -34.22
C GLY A 65 20.95 -14.36 -34.01
N GLU A 66 20.68 -14.72 -32.76
CA GLU A 66 19.79 -15.83 -32.41
C GLU A 66 18.37 -15.52 -32.91
N PRO A 67 17.74 -16.43 -33.67
CA PRO A 67 16.46 -16.17 -34.33
C PRO A 67 15.28 -16.01 -33.36
N GLU A 68 15.40 -16.44 -32.12
CA GLU A 68 14.40 -16.31 -31.06
C GLU A 68 14.27 -14.88 -30.51
N ILE A 69 15.29 -14.03 -30.73
CA ILE A 69 15.35 -12.69 -30.13
C ILE A 69 14.23 -11.81 -30.72
N PHE A 70 13.36 -11.31 -29.84
CA PHE A 70 12.39 -10.27 -30.12
C PHE A 70 12.96 -8.88 -29.85
N ALA A 71 13.67 -8.72 -28.73
CA ALA A 71 14.35 -7.48 -28.32
C ALA A 71 15.59 -7.80 -27.47
N TYR A 72 16.52 -6.86 -27.37
CA TYR A 72 17.80 -7.06 -26.68
C TYR A 72 18.26 -5.82 -25.91
N GLY A 73 19.39 -5.93 -25.20
CA GLY A 73 19.91 -4.84 -24.38
C GLY A 73 19.17 -4.69 -23.06
N LEU A 74 18.63 -5.78 -22.50
CA LEU A 74 17.93 -5.78 -21.21
C LEU A 74 18.85 -6.33 -20.11
N ARG A 75 18.73 -5.82 -18.88
CA ARG A 75 19.43 -6.41 -17.73
C ARG A 75 18.65 -7.54 -17.08
N ASN A 76 17.48 -7.25 -16.53
CA ASN A 76 16.66 -8.20 -15.79
C ASN A 76 15.16 -7.85 -15.87
N PRO A 77 14.49 -8.18 -16.99
CA PRO A 77 13.05 -7.96 -17.15
C PRO A 77 12.27 -8.92 -16.22
N TRP A 78 11.89 -8.45 -15.02
CA TRP A 78 11.40 -9.31 -13.94
C TRP A 78 9.94 -9.75 -14.14
N ARG A 79 9.02 -8.77 -14.23
CA ARG A 79 7.64 -8.95 -14.71
C ARG A 79 7.33 -7.96 -15.81
N TRP A 80 6.47 -8.42 -16.72
CA TRP A 80 6.05 -7.69 -17.89
C TRP A 80 4.68 -8.21 -18.31
N SER A 81 3.92 -7.45 -19.09
CA SER A 81 2.61 -7.89 -19.57
C SER A 81 2.28 -7.20 -20.89
N PHE A 82 1.44 -7.87 -21.68
CA PHE A 82 0.79 -7.22 -22.81
C PHE A 82 -0.42 -6.47 -22.30
N ASP A 83 -0.53 -5.20 -22.66
CA ASP A 83 -1.77 -4.45 -22.50
C ASP A 83 -2.86 -5.09 -23.37
N ARG A 84 -3.96 -5.52 -22.75
CA ARG A 84 -5.06 -6.21 -23.45
C ARG A 84 -5.74 -5.34 -24.52
N ASP A 85 -5.71 -4.02 -24.37
CA ASP A 85 -6.39 -3.13 -25.30
C ASP A 85 -5.47 -2.71 -26.47
N THR A 86 -4.19 -2.46 -26.22
CA THR A 86 -3.26 -1.94 -27.24
C THR A 86 -2.32 -3.00 -27.83
N GLY A 87 -2.04 -4.07 -27.08
CA GLY A 87 -1.03 -5.06 -27.42
C GLY A 87 0.40 -4.63 -27.10
N ASP A 88 0.61 -3.48 -26.45
CA ASP A 88 1.95 -3.02 -26.05
C ASP A 88 2.52 -3.91 -24.95
N LEU A 89 3.80 -4.25 -25.05
CA LEU A 89 4.52 -5.06 -24.06
C LEU A 89 5.19 -4.15 -23.02
N TRP A 90 4.56 -3.99 -21.86
CA TRP A 90 5.11 -3.22 -20.74
C TRP A 90 5.99 -4.10 -19.86
N ALA A 91 7.15 -3.58 -19.42
CA ALA A 91 8.08 -4.34 -18.58
C ALA A 91 8.61 -3.50 -17.42
N GLY A 92 8.78 -4.13 -16.24
CA GLY A 92 9.67 -3.64 -15.19
C GLY A 92 11.04 -4.29 -15.31
N GLU A 93 12.07 -3.46 -15.43
CA GLU A 93 13.47 -3.83 -15.70
C GLU A 93 14.30 -3.51 -14.45
N VAL A 94 14.81 -4.55 -13.79
CA VAL A 94 15.60 -4.37 -12.56
C VAL A 94 17.00 -3.94 -12.93
N GLY A 95 17.40 -2.74 -12.49
CA GLY A 95 18.73 -2.20 -12.77
C GLY A 95 19.83 -2.80 -11.88
N GLN A 96 21.07 -2.35 -12.10
CA GLN A 96 22.25 -2.95 -11.49
C GLN A 96 22.54 -2.45 -10.10
N GLY A 97 22.40 -1.15 -9.86
CA GLY A 97 22.75 -0.56 -8.58
C GLY A 97 22.37 0.91 -8.40
N LYS A 98 21.73 1.56 -9.38
CA LYS A 98 21.30 2.96 -9.20
C LYS A 98 19.86 3.23 -9.59
N TYR A 99 19.37 2.66 -10.68
CA TYR A 99 18.07 3.01 -11.23
C TYR A 99 17.25 1.77 -11.53
N GLU A 100 15.95 1.88 -11.34
CA GLU A 100 14.96 0.89 -11.76
C GLU A 100 14.08 1.49 -12.86
N GLU A 101 13.62 0.68 -13.81
CA GLU A 101 13.05 1.19 -15.06
C GLU A 101 11.74 0.52 -15.47
N VAL A 102 10.91 1.28 -16.21
CA VAL A 102 9.75 0.76 -16.93
C VAL A 102 9.90 1.04 -18.42
N ASP A 103 9.76 0.00 -19.23
CA ASP A 103 9.90 0.03 -20.69
C ASP A 103 8.62 -0.39 -21.41
N ILE A 104 8.46 0.08 -22.64
CA ILE A 104 7.66 -0.61 -23.67
C ILE A 104 8.63 -1.36 -24.58
N ILE A 105 8.58 -2.70 -24.51
CA ILE A 105 9.43 -3.59 -25.30
C ILE A 105 8.87 -3.74 -26.73
N LYS A 106 9.66 -3.35 -27.74
CA LYS A 106 9.28 -3.35 -29.16
C LYS A 106 10.10 -4.36 -29.95
N LEU A 107 9.54 -4.81 -31.07
CA LEU A 107 10.21 -5.70 -32.02
C LEU A 107 11.51 -5.06 -32.52
N GLY A 108 12.64 -5.74 -32.30
CA GLY A 108 13.97 -5.30 -32.68
C GLY A 108 14.58 -4.21 -31.77
N GLY A 109 13.91 -3.82 -30.70
CA GLY A 109 14.37 -2.76 -29.79
C GLY A 109 15.67 -3.13 -29.07
N ASN A 110 16.55 -2.13 -28.91
CA ASN A 110 17.77 -2.21 -28.11
C ASN A 110 17.65 -1.33 -26.86
N TYR A 111 17.52 -1.94 -25.68
CA TYR A 111 17.31 -1.24 -24.41
C TYR A 111 18.61 -0.80 -23.74
N GLY A 112 19.74 -0.97 -24.43
CA GLY A 112 20.98 -0.27 -24.08
C GLY A 112 21.79 -0.88 -22.95
N TRP A 113 21.30 -1.84 -22.18
CA TRP A 113 22.12 -2.50 -21.16
C TRP A 113 23.36 -3.19 -21.80
N ASN A 114 24.59 -2.99 -21.32
CA ASN A 114 25.02 -2.23 -20.13
C ASN A 114 25.63 -0.85 -20.43
N THR A 115 25.31 -0.24 -21.57
CA THR A 115 25.67 1.16 -21.88
C THR A 115 24.82 2.14 -21.07
N MET A 116 23.55 1.81 -20.87
CA MET A 116 22.56 2.58 -20.11
C MET A 116 22.14 1.86 -18.83
N GLU A 117 21.82 2.64 -17.80
CA GLU A 117 21.05 2.25 -16.61
C GLU A 117 20.15 3.46 -16.29
N GLY A 118 18.88 3.37 -16.62
CA GLY A 118 17.92 4.46 -16.65
C GLY A 118 18.13 5.35 -17.87
N PHE A 119 17.88 6.64 -17.68
CA PHE A 119 18.28 7.71 -18.58
C PHE A 119 19.79 8.03 -18.48
N HIS A 120 20.56 7.22 -17.76
CA HIS A 120 21.96 7.51 -17.43
C HIS A 120 22.93 6.51 -18.06
N CYS A 121 24.12 7.01 -18.42
CA CYS A 121 25.21 6.16 -18.85
C CYS A 121 25.74 5.32 -17.69
N TYR A 122 25.77 4.00 -17.86
CA TYR A 122 26.29 3.09 -16.85
C TYR A 122 27.82 3.17 -16.78
N ASN A 123 28.36 3.38 -15.58
CA ASN A 123 29.81 3.49 -15.30
C ASN A 123 30.60 4.47 -16.20
N ALA A 124 29.93 5.46 -16.80
CA ALA A 124 30.55 6.47 -17.65
C ALA A 124 29.87 7.83 -17.46
N GLN A 125 30.59 8.91 -17.76
CA GLN A 125 30.00 10.27 -17.78
C GLN A 125 29.16 10.52 -19.04
N THR A 126 29.54 9.89 -20.15
CA THR A 126 28.91 10.01 -21.47
C THR A 126 28.96 8.68 -22.18
N CYS A 127 27.95 8.41 -23.00
CA CYS A 127 27.80 7.18 -23.75
C CYS A 127 27.04 7.46 -25.06
N ASP A 128 27.15 6.55 -26.02
CA ASP A 128 26.41 6.64 -27.27
C ASP A 128 25.00 6.06 -27.06
N GLN A 129 23.99 6.88 -27.31
CA GLN A 129 22.58 6.52 -27.23
C GLN A 129 21.95 6.27 -28.61
N THR A 130 22.75 6.31 -29.67
CA THR A 130 22.27 6.15 -31.04
C THR A 130 21.61 4.78 -31.22
N GLY A 131 20.32 4.78 -31.56
CA GLY A 131 19.56 3.56 -31.80
C GLY A 131 19.13 2.81 -30.53
N LEU A 132 19.26 3.43 -29.35
CA LEU A 132 18.74 2.87 -28.10
C LEU A 132 17.28 3.31 -27.88
N GLU A 133 16.48 2.40 -27.35
CA GLU A 133 15.17 2.70 -26.76
C GLU A 133 15.39 3.02 -25.28
N LEU A 134 15.04 4.24 -24.87
CA LEU A 134 15.14 4.68 -23.48
C LEU A 134 13.86 4.33 -22.72
N PRO A 135 13.93 4.18 -21.38
CA PRO A 135 12.77 3.85 -20.57
C PRO A 135 11.69 4.94 -20.62
N LEU A 136 10.48 4.57 -20.24
CA LEU A 136 9.39 5.52 -20.04
C LEU A 136 9.43 6.17 -18.65
N ILE A 137 9.87 5.40 -17.66
CA ILE A 137 9.92 5.81 -16.25
C ILE A 137 11.19 5.25 -15.66
N GLU A 138 11.88 6.05 -14.85
CA GLU A 138 12.93 5.58 -13.95
C GLU A 138 12.67 6.04 -12.51
N TYR A 139 13.27 5.37 -11.54
CA TYR A 139 13.48 5.90 -10.20
C TYR A 139 14.80 5.40 -9.61
N ASP A 140 15.44 6.21 -8.76
CA ASP A 140 16.72 5.87 -8.17
C ASP A 140 16.61 5.02 -6.89
N HIS A 141 17.75 4.47 -6.45
CA HIS A 141 17.84 3.62 -5.25
C HIS A 141 17.57 4.30 -3.91
N GLY A 142 17.44 5.63 -3.87
CA GLY A 142 16.85 6.36 -2.75
C GLY A 142 15.31 6.28 -2.70
N VAL A 143 14.67 5.91 -3.81
CA VAL A 143 13.21 5.76 -3.95
C VAL A 143 12.77 4.28 -3.91
N GLY A 144 13.51 3.36 -4.52
CA GLY A 144 13.19 1.93 -4.48
C GLY A 144 14.38 1.09 -4.95
N LEU A 145 14.42 -0.20 -4.64
CA LEU A 145 15.62 -1.03 -4.77
C LEU A 145 15.48 -2.25 -5.70
N SER A 146 14.26 -2.57 -6.14
CA SER A 146 13.99 -3.74 -6.98
C SER A 146 12.59 -3.62 -7.57
N ILE A 147 12.48 -3.15 -8.81
CA ILE A 147 11.18 -3.06 -9.48
C ILE A 147 10.63 -4.45 -9.79
N THR A 148 9.33 -4.63 -9.54
CA THR A 148 8.65 -5.88 -9.89
C THR A 148 8.09 -5.84 -11.31
N GLY A 149 7.62 -4.70 -11.81
CA GLY A 149 6.76 -4.63 -13.01
C GLY A 149 5.34 -5.15 -12.74
N GLY A 150 4.38 -4.94 -13.64
CA GLY A 150 2.97 -5.30 -13.41
C GLY A 150 2.09 -5.26 -14.67
N TYR A 151 0.92 -4.62 -14.59
CA TYR A 151 -0.12 -4.63 -15.63
C TYR A 151 -0.70 -3.25 -15.91
N VAL A 152 -1.05 -3.00 -17.17
CA VAL A 152 -1.96 -1.90 -17.50
C VAL A 152 -3.34 -2.24 -16.97
N TYR A 153 -3.90 -1.38 -16.13
CA TYR A 153 -5.20 -1.64 -15.51
C TYR A 153 -6.33 -1.50 -16.55
N ARG A 154 -7.12 -2.56 -16.71
CA ARG A 154 -8.27 -2.63 -17.64
C ARG A 154 -9.58 -3.01 -16.95
N GLY A 155 -9.57 -3.04 -15.61
CA GLY A 155 -10.73 -3.30 -14.78
C GLY A 155 -11.76 -2.18 -14.79
N LYS A 156 -12.93 -2.45 -14.22
CA LYS A 156 -14.05 -1.50 -14.17
C LYS A 156 -14.22 -0.87 -12.79
N ALA A 157 -13.68 -1.50 -11.74
CA ALA A 157 -13.85 -1.02 -10.37
C ALA A 157 -13.09 0.30 -10.10
N LEU A 158 -12.01 0.57 -10.85
CA LEU A 158 -11.16 1.75 -10.68
C LEU A 158 -11.04 2.55 -12.00
N PRO A 159 -12.08 3.30 -12.42
CA PRO A 159 -12.08 4.01 -13.70
C PRO A 159 -10.90 4.98 -13.88
N ALA A 160 -10.42 5.59 -12.79
CA ALA A 160 -9.27 6.51 -12.81
C ALA A 160 -7.93 5.82 -13.10
N LEU A 161 -7.87 4.48 -13.02
CA LEU A 161 -6.68 3.70 -13.34
C LEU A 161 -6.71 3.10 -14.74
N VAL A 162 -7.83 3.17 -15.47
CA VAL A 162 -7.94 2.57 -16.80
C VAL A 162 -6.89 3.12 -17.74
N GLY A 163 -6.09 2.22 -18.33
CA GLY A 163 -4.99 2.57 -19.23
C GLY A 163 -3.68 2.97 -18.53
N ARG A 164 -3.62 2.92 -17.20
CA ARG A 164 -2.41 3.21 -16.41
C ARG A 164 -1.68 1.92 -16.06
N TYR A 165 -0.36 1.90 -16.24
CA TYR A 165 0.49 0.78 -15.87
C TYR A 165 0.75 0.78 -14.37
N LEU A 166 0.30 -0.27 -13.68
CA LEU A 166 0.54 -0.48 -12.26
C LEU A 166 1.81 -1.31 -12.08
N TYR A 167 2.72 -0.81 -11.25
CA TYR A 167 3.97 -1.45 -10.92
C TYR A 167 4.35 -1.17 -9.48
N ALA A 168 5.27 -1.94 -8.93
CA ALA A 168 5.70 -1.82 -7.55
C ALA A 168 7.19 -2.10 -7.38
N ASP A 169 7.70 -1.72 -6.23
CA ASP A 169 9.03 -2.03 -5.75
C ASP A 169 8.97 -3.08 -4.65
N GLN A 170 9.72 -4.16 -4.81
CA GLN A 170 9.68 -5.32 -3.92
C GLN A 170 10.15 -4.99 -2.51
N VAL A 171 11.16 -4.13 -2.37
CA VAL A 171 11.83 -3.92 -1.08
C VAL A 171 11.10 -2.87 -0.26
N THR A 172 10.69 -1.77 -0.88
CA THR A 172 9.99 -0.67 -0.20
C THR A 172 8.48 -0.90 -0.08
N GLY A 173 7.91 -1.80 -0.91
CA GLY A 173 6.47 -2.03 -0.94
C GLY A 173 5.68 -0.89 -1.54
N ARG A 174 6.34 0.08 -2.18
CA ARG A 174 5.69 1.18 -2.91
C ARG A 174 5.03 0.64 -4.18
N LEU A 175 3.81 1.11 -4.44
CA LEU A 175 3.06 0.83 -5.64
C LEU A 175 2.73 2.14 -6.35
N TRP A 176 3.02 2.18 -7.64
CA TRP A 176 2.80 3.33 -8.52
C TRP A 176 1.85 2.98 -9.66
N ALA A 177 1.30 4.03 -10.27
CA ALA A 177 0.60 3.98 -11.54
C ALA A 177 1.28 4.94 -12.52
N SER A 178 1.47 4.53 -13.78
CA SER A 178 1.99 5.44 -14.81
C SER A 178 1.05 6.62 -15.01
N ARG A 179 1.60 7.81 -15.25
CA ARG A 179 0.86 9.04 -15.48
C ARG A 179 1.42 9.72 -16.72
N THR A 180 0.55 10.02 -17.68
CA THR A 180 0.91 10.80 -18.86
C THR A 180 0.61 12.27 -18.58
N ASP A 181 1.61 13.13 -18.78
CA ASP A 181 1.43 14.57 -18.73
C ASP A 181 0.54 15.03 -19.91
N PRO A 182 -0.58 15.71 -19.65
CA PRO A 182 -1.56 16.04 -20.71
C PRO A 182 -1.06 17.11 -21.68
N VAL A 183 0.05 17.79 -21.39
CA VAL A 183 0.60 18.87 -22.23
C VAL A 183 1.76 18.35 -23.08
N THR A 184 2.69 17.65 -22.45
CA THR A 184 3.95 17.20 -23.07
C THR A 184 3.88 15.77 -23.59
N GLY A 185 2.93 14.96 -23.11
CA GLY A 185 2.86 13.53 -23.39
C GLY A 185 3.91 12.69 -22.65
N ALA A 186 4.76 13.30 -21.82
CA ALA A 186 5.77 12.59 -21.05
C ALA A 186 5.10 11.64 -20.03
N ILE A 187 5.63 10.43 -19.90
CA ILE A 187 5.15 9.43 -18.94
C ILE A 187 6.03 9.49 -17.69
N SER A 188 5.42 9.39 -16.51
CA SER A 188 6.12 9.34 -15.22
C SER A 188 5.35 8.45 -14.23
N GLY A 189 5.95 8.17 -13.07
CA GLY A 189 5.32 7.43 -11.99
C GLY A 189 4.53 8.32 -11.04
N GLU A 190 3.29 7.96 -10.73
CA GLU A 190 2.53 8.52 -9.60
C GLU A 190 2.47 7.51 -8.47
N LEU A 191 2.99 7.86 -7.28
CA LEU A 191 2.94 6.99 -6.10
C LEU A 191 1.49 6.87 -5.63
N MET A 192 0.97 5.65 -5.60
CA MET A 192 -0.40 5.36 -5.19
C MET A 192 -0.49 5.02 -3.71
N ILE A 193 0.40 4.13 -3.24
CA ILE A 193 0.39 3.63 -1.87
C ILE A 193 1.74 3.02 -1.48
N GLU A 194 2.12 3.19 -0.22
CA GLU A 194 3.13 2.37 0.45
C GLU A 194 2.40 1.20 1.11
N THR A 195 2.49 0.00 0.53
CA THR A 195 1.59 -1.11 0.86
C THR A 195 1.95 -1.83 2.17
N GLY A 196 3.19 -1.70 2.63
CA GLY A 196 3.74 -2.54 3.71
C GLY A 196 3.96 -4.02 3.29
N LEU A 197 3.84 -4.34 2.00
CA LEU A 197 4.07 -5.67 1.44
C LEU A 197 5.49 -5.77 0.85
N ASN A 198 5.89 -6.98 0.45
CA ASN A 198 6.99 -7.22 -0.48
C ASN A 198 6.45 -7.73 -1.82
N PRO A 199 5.96 -6.85 -2.72
CA PRO A 199 5.44 -7.25 -4.03
C PRO A 199 6.48 -8.05 -4.80
N SER A 200 6.13 -9.26 -5.23
CA SER A 200 7.02 -10.16 -5.98
C SER A 200 6.49 -10.49 -7.37
N SER A 201 5.19 -10.27 -7.57
CA SER A 201 4.48 -10.41 -8.82
C SER A 201 3.16 -9.65 -8.77
N PHE A 202 2.48 -9.62 -9.91
CA PHE A 202 1.10 -9.19 -10.05
C PHE A 202 0.31 -10.28 -10.76
N GLY A 203 -1.01 -10.26 -10.58
CA GLY A 203 -1.96 -11.02 -11.39
C GLY A 203 -3.03 -10.10 -11.95
N GLU A 204 -3.62 -10.49 -13.07
CA GLU A 204 -4.75 -9.80 -13.68
C GLU A 204 -5.91 -10.80 -13.84
N GLY A 205 -7.08 -10.44 -13.33
CA GLY A 205 -8.29 -11.23 -13.47
C GLY A 205 -8.84 -11.23 -14.90
N ALA A 206 -9.78 -12.13 -15.19
CA ALA A 206 -10.54 -12.10 -16.45
C ALA A 206 -11.40 -10.82 -16.58
N ASP A 207 -11.72 -10.20 -15.45
CA ASP A 207 -12.44 -8.93 -15.32
C ASP A 207 -11.55 -7.69 -15.48
N GLY A 208 -10.24 -7.86 -15.70
CA GLY A 208 -9.26 -6.77 -15.82
C GLY A 208 -8.83 -6.18 -14.48
N GLU A 209 -9.32 -6.73 -13.36
CA GLU A 209 -8.91 -6.28 -12.04
C GLU A 209 -7.51 -6.81 -11.68
N VAL A 210 -6.72 -5.98 -11.01
CA VAL A 210 -5.31 -6.27 -10.74
C VAL A 210 -5.10 -6.71 -9.30
N TYR A 211 -4.20 -7.66 -9.11
CA TYR A 211 -3.84 -8.26 -7.84
C TYR A 211 -2.32 -8.16 -7.64
N VAL A 212 -1.90 -7.93 -6.41
CA VAL A 212 -0.48 -7.92 -5.99
C VAL A 212 -0.18 -9.22 -5.27
N VAL A 213 0.90 -9.89 -5.66
CA VAL A 213 1.39 -11.11 -5.00
C VAL A 213 2.52 -10.72 -4.05
N ASN A 214 2.26 -10.84 -2.76
CA ASN A 214 3.24 -10.60 -1.72
C ASN A 214 4.18 -11.81 -1.59
N TYR A 215 5.49 -11.55 -1.52
CA TYR A 215 6.50 -12.59 -1.31
C TYR A 215 6.24 -13.42 -0.04
N GLY A 216 5.60 -12.82 0.97
CA GLY A 216 5.15 -13.49 2.20
C GLY A 216 3.99 -14.49 2.04
N GLY A 217 3.52 -14.76 0.82
CA GLY A 217 2.56 -15.83 0.52
C GLY A 217 1.09 -15.41 0.45
N SER A 218 0.80 -14.11 0.34
CA SER A 218 -0.57 -13.58 0.21
C SER A 218 -0.82 -12.89 -1.13
N ILE A 219 -2.08 -12.90 -1.57
CA ILE A 219 -2.55 -12.21 -2.78
C ILE A 219 -3.54 -11.13 -2.36
N HIS A 220 -3.33 -9.91 -2.83
CA HIS A 220 -4.12 -8.73 -2.48
C HIS A 220 -4.76 -8.14 -3.72
N LYS A 221 -6.05 -7.82 -3.67
CA LYS A 221 -6.73 -7.11 -4.76
C LYS A 221 -6.44 -5.62 -4.66
N VAL A 222 -6.07 -4.97 -5.77
CA VAL A 222 -6.03 -3.52 -5.84
C VAL A 222 -7.47 -3.02 -5.87
N VAL A 223 -7.83 -2.25 -4.85
CA VAL A 223 -9.17 -1.67 -4.72
C VAL A 223 -9.03 -0.17 -4.53
N ALA A 224 -10.13 0.55 -4.75
CA ALA A 224 -10.18 1.95 -4.40
C ALA A 224 -9.90 1.99 -2.91
N LYS A 225 -8.94 2.84 -2.50
CA LYS A 225 -8.95 3.29 -1.12
C LYS A 225 -10.38 3.79 -0.90
N ALA A 226 -11.11 3.16 0.02
CA ALA A 226 -12.36 3.73 0.47
C ALA A 226 -12.04 5.20 0.73
N ALA A 227 -12.72 6.13 0.04
CA ALA A 227 -12.61 7.54 0.40
C ALA A 227 -12.64 7.55 1.92
N PRO A 228 -11.67 8.16 2.64
CA PRO A 228 -11.72 8.19 4.10
C PRO A 228 -13.15 8.56 4.41
N GLY A 229 -13.91 7.61 4.99
CA GLY A 229 -15.34 7.49 4.73
C GLY A 229 -15.92 8.88 4.69
N ALA A 230 -16.45 9.34 3.55
CA ALA A 230 -17.23 10.56 3.58
C ALA A 230 -18.25 10.30 4.68
N ASP A 231 -18.09 10.98 5.81
CA ASP A 231 -18.55 10.49 7.09
C ASP A 231 -20.06 10.28 7.06
N ALA A 232 -20.46 9.02 6.97
CA ALA A 232 -21.68 8.57 7.62
C ALA A 232 -21.39 8.27 9.11
N PHE A 233 -20.19 8.57 9.60
CA PHE A 233 -19.96 8.63 11.03
C PHE A 233 -20.71 9.84 11.60
N PRO A 234 -21.40 9.71 12.74
CA PRO A 234 -22.39 10.69 13.11
C PRO A 234 -21.82 12.10 13.34
N LYS A 235 -22.58 13.14 12.98
CA LYS A 235 -22.08 14.52 13.09
C LYS A 235 -22.12 15.01 14.53
N LYS A 236 -23.02 14.45 15.33
CA LYS A 236 -23.15 14.71 16.76
C LYS A 236 -22.69 13.53 17.58
N LEU A 237 -22.09 13.81 18.73
CA LEU A 237 -21.67 12.76 19.65
C LEU A 237 -22.89 11.97 20.16
N SER A 238 -24.01 12.66 20.41
CA SER A 238 -25.30 12.06 20.78
C SER A 238 -25.85 11.03 19.77
N GLU A 239 -25.42 11.08 18.51
CA GLU A 239 -25.84 10.16 17.45
C GLU A 239 -24.93 8.90 17.34
N THR A 240 -23.83 8.84 18.11
CA THR A 240 -22.82 7.77 18.01
C THR A 240 -23.18 6.49 18.77
N GLY A 241 -24.14 6.56 19.69
CA GLY A 241 -24.41 5.49 20.66
C GLY A 241 -23.34 5.35 21.76
N CYS A 242 -22.28 6.17 21.76
CA CYS A 242 -21.24 6.15 22.80
C CYS A 242 -21.61 6.94 24.06
N VAL A 243 -22.68 7.74 23.99
CA VAL A 243 -23.21 8.54 25.09
C VAL A 243 -24.71 8.29 25.23
N ASP A 244 -25.27 8.63 26.39
CA ASP A 244 -26.72 8.60 26.57
C ASP A 244 -27.36 9.63 25.61
N PRO A 245 -28.25 9.22 24.69
CA PRO A 245 -28.85 10.14 23.73
C PRO A 245 -29.76 11.20 24.39
N ALA A 246 -30.26 10.95 25.61
CA ALA A 246 -31.05 11.92 26.37
C ALA A 246 -30.18 12.87 27.21
N ASP A 247 -28.95 12.46 27.53
CA ASP A 247 -27.97 13.26 28.28
C ASP A 247 -26.54 12.94 27.80
N PRO A 248 -26.06 13.59 26.72
CA PRO A 248 -24.77 13.28 26.12
C PRO A 248 -23.58 13.43 27.07
N THR A 249 -23.77 14.05 28.24
CA THR A 249 -22.74 14.21 29.27
C THR A 249 -22.44 12.91 30.02
N LYS A 250 -23.25 11.87 29.81
CA LYS A 250 -23.08 10.54 30.40
C LYS A 250 -22.70 9.52 29.33
N PRO A 251 -21.82 8.55 29.64
CA PRO A 251 -21.55 7.43 28.75
C PRO A 251 -22.83 6.59 28.55
N ALA A 252 -22.98 5.94 27.39
CA ALA A 252 -24.08 5.01 27.20
C ALA A 252 -23.93 3.80 28.14
N ALA A 253 -25.04 3.17 28.51
CA ALA A 253 -25.05 2.11 29.54
C ALA A 253 -24.15 0.90 29.23
N GLY A 254 -23.89 0.61 27.95
CA GLY A 254 -23.02 -0.48 27.52
C GLY A 254 -21.52 -0.16 27.54
N LEU A 255 -21.12 1.07 27.88
CA LEU A 255 -19.72 1.47 27.94
C LEU A 255 -19.09 1.08 29.29
N ILE A 256 -18.00 0.34 29.23
CA ILE A 256 -17.25 -0.13 30.40
C ILE A 256 -16.17 0.91 30.73
N PRO A 257 -16.20 1.57 31.91
CA PRO A 257 -15.17 2.52 32.29
C PRO A 257 -13.84 1.80 32.54
N TYR A 258 -12.74 2.48 32.20
CA TYR A 258 -11.39 1.99 32.53
C TYR A 258 -10.42 3.12 32.86
N GLY A 259 -9.41 2.79 33.64
CA GLY A 259 -8.25 3.60 33.99
C GLY A 259 -6.96 2.97 33.48
N VAL A 260 -5.90 3.77 33.43
CA VAL A 260 -4.55 3.33 33.03
C VAL A 260 -3.57 3.66 34.14
N ASN A 261 -2.66 2.73 34.45
CA ASN A 261 -1.66 2.89 35.51
C ASN A 261 -0.68 4.04 35.24
N ALA A 262 -0.33 4.28 33.98
CA ALA A 262 0.57 5.37 33.57
C ALA A 262 -0.12 6.31 32.56
N PRO A 263 -0.93 7.27 33.03
CA PRO A 263 -1.56 8.23 32.13
C PRO A 263 -0.52 9.20 31.56
N PHE A 264 -0.43 9.29 30.23
CA PHE A 264 0.37 10.34 29.59
C PHE A 264 -0.18 11.74 29.92
N TRP A 265 0.63 12.78 29.85
CA TRP A 265 0.20 14.16 30.09
C TRP A 265 -0.50 14.77 28.85
N SER A 266 -1.55 15.57 29.02
CA SER A 266 -2.35 16.13 27.91
C SER A 266 -2.70 17.60 28.13
N ASP A 267 -1.70 18.46 28.23
CA ASP A 267 -1.91 19.92 28.31
C ASP A 267 -2.85 20.32 29.45
N GLY A 268 -2.66 19.68 30.61
CA GLY A 268 -3.47 19.93 31.82
C GLY A 268 -4.88 19.32 31.80
N ALA A 269 -5.27 18.58 30.76
CA ALA A 269 -6.61 18.00 30.68
C ALA A 269 -6.82 16.76 31.57
N ASP A 270 -7.92 16.79 32.31
CA ASP A 270 -8.50 15.61 32.95
C ASP A 270 -9.07 14.67 31.90
N LYS A 271 -8.99 13.35 32.16
CA LYS A 271 -9.37 12.32 31.19
C LYS A 271 -10.19 11.21 31.80
N SER A 272 -11.37 11.01 31.25
CA SER A 272 -12.21 9.84 31.48
C SER A 272 -12.19 8.93 30.27
N ARG A 273 -12.27 7.61 30.48
CA ARG A 273 -12.17 6.62 29.40
C ARG A 273 -13.17 5.51 29.58
N TRP A 274 -13.62 5.00 28.45
CA TRP A 274 -14.52 3.86 28.36
C TRP A 274 -14.18 3.00 27.16
N LEU A 275 -14.56 1.73 27.20
CA LEU A 275 -14.51 0.84 26.05
C LEU A 275 -15.87 0.17 25.85
N ALA A 276 -16.18 -0.15 24.61
CA ALA A 276 -17.29 -1.01 24.23
C ALA A 276 -16.78 -2.06 23.24
N ILE A 277 -17.24 -3.30 23.40
CA ILE A 277 -17.04 -4.40 22.46
C ILE A 277 -18.42 -4.94 22.05
N PRO A 278 -18.58 -5.54 20.86
CA PRO A 278 -19.86 -6.13 20.47
C PRO A 278 -20.29 -7.29 21.38
N ASP A 279 -21.60 -7.43 21.57
CA ASP A 279 -22.18 -8.51 22.36
C ASP A 279 -21.72 -9.90 21.87
N GLY A 280 -21.36 -10.77 22.82
CA GLY A 280 -20.94 -12.13 22.54
C GLY A 280 -19.53 -12.27 21.94
N THR A 281 -18.74 -11.21 21.94
CA THR A 281 -17.33 -11.23 21.51
C THR A 281 -16.38 -11.19 22.69
N THR A 282 -15.12 -11.56 22.48
CA THR A 282 -14.07 -11.57 23.50
C THR A 282 -12.88 -10.73 23.06
N ILE A 283 -12.18 -10.13 24.02
CA ILE A 283 -10.91 -9.45 23.79
C ILE A 283 -9.79 -10.50 23.79
N ALA A 284 -8.98 -10.53 22.74
CA ALA A 284 -7.75 -11.33 22.74
C ALA A 284 -6.61 -10.52 23.37
N VAL A 285 -5.64 -11.21 23.97
CA VAL A 285 -4.46 -10.58 24.59
C VAL A 285 -3.23 -11.14 23.90
N ASP A 286 -2.38 -10.26 23.38
CA ASP A 286 -1.09 -10.66 22.84
C ASP A 286 -0.21 -11.21 23.97
N ALA A 287 0.33 -12.42 23.78
CA ALA A 287 1.05 -13.11 24.84
C ALA A 287 2.41 -12.48 25.15
N ASP A 288 3.01 -11.76 24.20
CA ASP A 288 4.35 -11.20 24.33
C ASP A 288 4.28 -9.75 24.85
N SER A 289 3.40 -8.93 24.31
CA SER A 289 3.25 -7.52 24.71
C SER A 289 2.22 -7.30 25.81
N GLY A 290 1.21 -8.17 25.92
CA GLY A 290 0.05 -7.95 26.77
C GLY A 290 -0.96 -6.95 26.20
N ASP A 291 -0.80 -6.53 24.94
CA ASP A 291 -1.74 -5.63 24.26
C ASP A 291 -3.09 -6.31 24.03
N PHE A 292 -4.16 -5.53 24.13
CA PHE A 292 -5.50 -6.02 23.84
C PHE A 292 -5.78 -5.92 22.33
N ASP A 293 -6.14 -7.04 21.70
CA ASP A 293 -6.73 -7.10 20.37
C ASP A 293 -8.26 -7.13 20.50
N LEU A 294 -8.85 -5.94 20.38
CA LEU A 294 -10.29 -5.72 20.52
C LEU A 294 -11.03 -6.18 19.25
N PRO A 295 -12.13 -6.92 19.32
CA PRO A 295 -12.87 -7.41 18.15
C PRO A 295 -13.38 -6.28 17.21
N ASN A 296 -13.63 -6.61 15.94
CA ASN A 296 -14.25 -5.66 15.00
C ASN A 296 -15.59 -5.15 15.56
N GLY A 297 -15.88 -3.86 15.40
CA GLY A 297 -17.02 -3.17 16.01
C GLY A 297 -16.72 -2.54 17.37
N SER A 298 -15.52 -2.75 17.95
CA SER A 298 -15.16 -2.16 19.24
C SER A 298 -14.90 -0.65 19.16
N VAL A 299 -15.19 0.05 20.25
CA VAL A 299 -14.97 1.49 20.38
C VAL A 299 -14.22 1.80 21.67
N VAL A 300 -13.15 2.58 21.57
CA VAL A 300 -12.44 3.15 22.71
C VAL A 300 -12.74 4.64 22.78
N VAL A 301 -13.29 5.08 23.91
CA VAL A 301 -13.75 6.45 24.14
C VAL A 301 -12.82 7.13 25.13
N LYS A 302 -12.41 8.36 24.81
CA LYS A 302 -11.69 9.24 25.72
C LYS A 302 -12.31 10.62 25.71
N GLU A 303 -12.74 11.08 26.87
CA GLU A 303 -13.22 12.45 27.08
C GLU A 303 -12.12 13.28 27.74
N PHE A 304 -11.98 14.53 27.30
CA PHE A 304 -11.03 15.50 27.81
C PHE A 304 -11.77 16.69 28.41
N GLN A 305 -11.37 17.09 29.63
CA GLN A 305 -11.89 18.26 30.32
C GLN A 305 -10.76 19.20 30.73
N LEU A 306 -11.00 20.51 30.62
CA LEU A 306 -10.13 21.55 31.15
C LEU A 306 -10.94 22.36 32.15
N ASP A 307 -10.40 22.53 33.37
CA ASP A 307 -11.06 23.24 34.47
C ASP A 307 -12.52 22.78 34.70
N GLY A 308 -12.75 21.46 34.57
CA GLY A 308 -14.08 20.84 34.70
C GLY A 308 -15.04 21.07 33.52
N LYS A 309 -14.61 21.76 32.45
CA LYS A 309 -15.39 21.92 31.21
C LYS A 309 -14.97 20.89 30.19
N ARG A 310 -15.94 20.15 29.64
CA ARG A 310 -15.73 19.25 28.49
C ARG A 310 -15.32 20.03 27.25
N ILE A 311 -14.24 19.60 26.62
CA ILE A 311 -13.70 20.26 25.44
C ILE A 311 -13.61 19.33 24.22
N GLU A 312 -13.30 18.05 24.43
CA GLU A 312 -13.18 17.05 23.38
C GLU A 312 -13.68 15.68 23.86
N THR A 313 -14.40 14.97 23.00
CA THR A 313 -14.52 13.51 23.10
C THR A 313 -13.89 12.89 21.86
N ARG A 314 -13.00 11.93 22.06
CA ARG A 314 -12.31 11.20 20.99
C ARG A 314 -12.72 9.74 21.02
N LEU A 315 -13.13 9.24 19.86
CA LEU A 315 -13.45 7.83 19.64
C LEU A 315 -12.35 7.21 18.79
N MET A 316 -11.88 6.04 19.17
CA MET A 316 -11.05 5.17 18.34
C MET A 316 -11.86 3.91 18.06
N VAL A 317 -12.25 3.73 16.80
CA VAL A 317 -13.21 2.71 16.37
C VAL A 317 -12.46 1.66 15.56
N ARG A 318 -12.66 0.38 15.90
CA ARG A 318 -12.34 -0.74 15.02
C ARG A 318 -13.60 -1.05 14.21
N HIS A 319 -13.59 -0.75 12.92
CA HIS A 319 -14.72 -0.96 12.04
C HIS A 319 -14.94 -2.45 11.74
N ASP A 320 -16.11 -2.77 11.18
CA ASP A 320 -16.51 -4.13 10.82
C ASP A 320 -15.54 -4.80 9.82
N ASP A 321 -14.89 -4.00 8.97
CA ASP A 321 -13.86 -4.43 8.02
C ASP A 321 -12.46 -4.61 8.68
N GLY A 322 -12.35 -4.35 9.98
CA GLY A 322 -11.13 -4.44 10.76
C GLY A 322 -10.24 -3.19 10.70
N ALA A 323 -10.62 -2.17 9.93
CA ALA A 323 -9.89 -0.91 9.87
C ALA A 323 -10.05 -0.11 11.17
N TRP A 324 -9.01 0.63 11.54
CA TRP A 324 -9.04 1.55 12.67
C TRP A 324 -9.21 3.00 12.18
N ALA A 325 -10.08 3.76 12.85
CA ALA A 325 -10.21 5.19 12.62
C ALA A 325 -10.44 5.97 13.92
N GLY A 326 -9.85 7.17 14.00
CA GLY A 326 -10.05 8.10 15.09
C GLY A 326 -11.04 9.21 14.73
N TYR A 327 -11.91 9.57 15.65
CA TYR A 327 -12.94 10.61 15.48
C TYR A 327 -12.91 11.59 16.66
N SER A 328 -12.63 12.87 16.38
CA SER A 328 -12.62 13.93 17.40
C SER A 328 -13.88 14.78 17.32
N TYR A 329 -14.53 14.95 18.48
CA TYR A 329 -15.74 15.76 18.64
C TYR A 329 -15.44 16.96 19.54
N GLU A 330 -15.81 18.16 19.09
CA GLU A 330 -15.72 19.40 19.85
C GLU A 330 -17.02 19.66 20.61
N TRP A 331 -16.93 19.74 21.94
CA TRP A 331 -18.05 20.11 22.79
C TRP A 331 -18.49 21.56 22.56
N ASN A 332 -19.80 21.78 22.50
CA ASN A 332 -20.36 23.13 22.45
C ASN A 332 -20.15 23.87 23.80
N ASP A 333 -20.24 25.20 23.79
CA ASP A 333 -19.98 26.00 24.99
C ASP A 333 -20.97 25.76 26.12
N ALA A 334 -22.18 25.31 25.81
CA ALA A 334 -23.19 24.94 26.78
C ALA A 334 -22.94 23.57 27.43
N GLY A 335 -21.98 22.77 26.93
CA GLY A 335 -21.67 21.43 27.43
C GLY A 335 -22.80 20.42 27.23
N THR A 336 -23.64 20.62 26.21
CA THR A 336 -24.85 19.78 25.98
C THR A 336 -24.67 18.71 24.93
N ASP A 337 -23.75 18.91 23.97
CA ASP A 337 -23.39 17.93 22.94
C ASP A 337 -22.06 18.34 22.29
N ALA A 338 -21.50 17.46 21.46
CA ALA A 338 -20.28 17.69 20.71
C ALA A 338 -20.46 17.45 19.20
N THR A 339 -19.70 18.17 18.38
CA THR A 339 -19.79 18.10 16.91
C THR A 339 -18.50 17.54 16.34
N TYR A 340 -18.62 16.62 15.40
CA TYR A 340 -17.48 15.97 14.77
C TYR A 340 -16.62 16.96 13.95
N VAL A 341 -15.29 16.77 14.00
CA VAL A 341 -14.29 17.64 13.38
C VAL A 341 -13.37 16.83 12.43
N PRO A 342 -13.82 16.49 11.21
CA PRO A 342 -13.12 15.54 10.33
C PRO A 342 -11.72 15.97 9.90
N GLY A 343 -11.58 17.25 9.53
CA GLY A 343 -10.30 17.82 9.09
C GLY A 343 -9.32 18.09 10.24
N GLY A 344 -9.70 17.81 11.48
CA GLY A 344 -9.05 18.35 12.66
C GLY A 344 -9.27 19.86 12.79
N LYS A 345 -8.88 20.42 13.94
CA LYS A 345 -9.05 21.84 14.26
C LYS A 345 -8.07 22.25 15.35
N LYS A 346 -7.64 23.51 15.32
CA LYS A 346 -7.01 24.18 16.47
C LYS A 346 -7.98 25.21 17.05
N LYS A 347 -8.09 25.27 18.37
CA LYS A 347 -8.92 26.25 19.08
C LYS A 347 -8.17 26.77 20.28
N VAL A 348 -8.21 28.09 20.49
CA VAL A 348 -7.70 28.67 21.73
C VAL A 348 -8.75 28.46 22.83
N ILE A 349 -8.35 27.85 23.94
CA ILE A 349 -9.17 27.59 25.13
C ILE A 349 -8.38 28.12 26.32
N GLY A 350 -8.87 29.19 26.94
CA GLY A 350 -8.11 29.92 27.96
C GLY A 350 -6.84 30.53 27.37
N ASP A 351 -5.69 30.19 27.93
CA ASP A 351 -4.35 30.61 27.51
C ASP A 351 -3.62 29.57 26.62
N GLN A 352 -4.24 28.42 26.34
CA GLN A 352 -3.65 27.37 25.54
C GLN A 352 -4.35 27.11 24.21
N THR A 353 -3.61 26.56 23.25
CA THR A 353 -4.17 26.12 21.96
C THR A 353 -4.43 24.62 22.01
N TRP A 354 -5.71 24.23 22.01
CA TRP A 354 -6.12 22.84 21.92
C TRP A 354 -6.13 22.35 20.47
N LEU A 355 -5.59 21.17 20.23
CA LEU A 355 -5.60 20.49 18.93
C LEU A 355 -6.60 19.32 18.95
N TYR A 356 -7.64 19.44 18.14
CA TYR A 356 -8.50 18.33 17.72
C TYR A 356 -7.83 17.65 16.52
N PRO A 357 -7.27 16.44 16.65
CA PRO A 357 -6.64 15.76 15.53
C PRO A 357 -7.67 15.31 14.49
N SER A 358 -7.28 15.31 13.22
CA SER A 358 -8.01 14.61 12.18
C SER A 358 -7.88 13.09 12.32
N SER A 359 -8.72 12.33 11.63
CA SER A 359 -8.61 10.86 11.59
C SER A 359 -7.23 10.39 11.12
N ALA A 360 -6.63 11.09 10.16
CA ALA A 360 -5.28 10.79 9.69
C ALA A 360 -4.21 11.06 10.77
N GLN A 361 -4.34 12.16 11.52
CA GLN A 361 -3.41 12.49 12.61
C GLN A 361 -3.51 11.50 13.77
N CYS A 362 -4.71 10.99 14.10
CA CYS A 362 -4.87 9.93 15.08
C CYS A 362 -4.04 8.68 14.71
N LEU A 363 -4.07 8.28 13.44
CA LEU A 363 -3.37 7.08 12.97
C LEU A 363 -1.84 7.22 12.88
N GLN A 364 -1.29 8.42 13.05
CA GLN A 364 0.16 8.61 13.15
C GLN A 364 0.74 7.97 14.42
N CYS A 365 -0.03 7.94 15.51
CA CYS A 365 0.37 7.31 16.77
C CYS A 365 -0.29 5.95 16.96
N HIS A 366 -1.54 5.79 16.53
CA HIS A 366 -2.31 4.54 16.64
C HIS A 366 -1.96 3.55 15.50
N THR A 367 -0.67 3.21 15.42
CA THR A 367 -0.12 2.30 14.40
C THR A 367 -0.27 0.84 14.82
N GLN A 368 -0.08 -0.09 13.89
CA GLN A 368 -0.08 -1.53 14.22
C GLN A 368 1.07 -1.88 15.16
N ALA A 369 2.25 -1.30 14.96
CA ALA A 369 3.42 -1.52 15.81
C ALA A 369 3.22 -1.04 17.26
N ALA A 370 2.29 -0.11 17.48
CA ALA A 370 1.94 0.42 18.79
C ALA A 370 0.65 -0.20 19.37
N GLY A 371 0.17 -1.33 18.83
CA GLY A 371 -1.01 -2.03 19.35
C GLY A 371 -2.36 -1.35 19.08
N ARG A 372 -2.41 -0.29 18.26
CA ARG A 372 -3.61 0.47 17.84
C ARG A 372 -4.41 1.19 18.93
N THR A 373 -4.55 0.69 20.15
CA THR A 373 -5.45 1.29 21.18
C THR A 373 -4.74 2.21 22.17
N LEU A 374 -3.41 2.13 22.26
CA LEU A 374 -2.54 2.94 23.14
C LEU A 374 -3.05 3.00 24.59
N GLY A 375 -2.70 1.96 25.36
CA GLY A 375 -2.95 1.88 26.80
C GLY A 375 -4.04 0.89 27.24
N LEU A 376 -4.67 0.16 26.30
CA LEU A 376 -5.41 -1.06 26.61
C LEU A 376 -4.45 -2.24 26.51
N GLU A 377 -3.71 -2.47 27.59
CA GLU A 377 -2.78 -3.58 27.76
C GLU A 377 -2.87 -4.07 29.20
N VAL A 378 -2.50 -5.33 29.45
CA VAL A 378 -2.57 -5.98 30.77
C VAL A 378 -1.89 -5.12 31.84
N ALA A 379 -0.69 -4.60 31.55
CA ALA A 379 0.08 -3.82 32.52
C ALA A 379 -0.59 -2.48 32.90
N GLN A 380 -1.37 -1.87 32.00
CA GLN A 380 -2.06 -0.60 32.27
C GLN A 380 -3.37 -0.81 33.02
N LEU A 381 -4.06 -1.91 32.76
CA LEU A 381 -5.37 -2.19 33.34
C LEU A 381 -5.28 -3.02 34.62
N ASN A 382 -4.12 -3.59 34.95
CA ASN A 382 -3.92 -4.26 36.23
C ASN A 382 -3.89 -3.26 37.40
N GLY A 383 -5.07 -2.85 37.84
CA GLY A 383 -5.30 -1.84 38.86
C GLY A 383 -6.76 -1.87 39.31
N LEU A 384 -7.07 -1.15 40.38
CA LEU A 384 -8.41 -1.05 40.94
C LEU A 384 -9.15 0.16 40.37
N LEU A 385 -10.45 0.01 40.10
CA LEU A 385 -11.32 1.08 39.62
C LEU A 385 -12.66 1.06 40.38
N ASP A 386 -13.21 2.25 40.60
CA ASP A 386 -14.59 2.43 41.05
C ASP A 386 -15.55 2.29 39.85
N TYR A 387 -16.41 1.29 39.90
CA TYR A 387 -17.42 1.03 38.88
C TYR A 387 -18.79 1.64 39.26
N PRO A 388 -19.61 2.02 38.25
CA PRO A 388 -20.99 2.41 38.48
C PRO A 388 -21.74 1.37 39.32
N GLY A 389 -22.47 1.82 40.35
CA GLY A 389 -23.11 0.92 41.32
C GLY A 389 -22.30 0.67 42.60
N GLY A 390 -21.08 1.23 42.71
CA GLY A 390 -20.30 1.26 43.95
C GLY A 390 -19.36 0.06 44.15
N ALA A 391 -19.14 -0.74 43.11
CA ALA A 391 -18.16 -1.82 43.16
C ALA A 391 -16.74 -1.27 42.98
N TYR A 392 -15.82 -1.68 43.87
CA TYR A 392 -14.39 -1.37 43.77
C TYR A 392 -13.63 -2.67 43.50
N ALA A 393 -13.11 -2.83 42.28
CA ALA A 393 -12.59 -4.11 41.80
C ALA A 393 -11.40 -3.94 40.85
N ASN A 394 -10.64 -5.02 40.66
CA ASN A 394 -9.57 -5.07 39.66
C ASN A 394 -10.18 -5.07 38.26
N GLN A 395 -9.63 -4.24 37.37
CA GLN A 395 -10.23 -4.06 36.04
C GLN A 395 -10.12 -5.30 35.17
N LEU A 396 -9.01 -6.04 35.22
CA LEU A 396 -8.85 -7.28 34.45
C LEU A 396 -9.81 -8.37 34.93
N ALA A 397 -9.95 -8.54 36.25
CA ALA A 397 -10.92 -9.47 36.83
C ALA A 397 -12.36 -9.09 36.47
N THR A 398 -12.65 -7.79 36.38
CA THR A 398 -13.98 -7.30 35.96
C THR A 398 -14.23 -7.62 34.50
N LEU A 399 -13.26 -7.37 33.61
CA LEU A 399 -13.37 -7.68 32.18
C LEU A 399 -13.46 -9.19 31.90
N GLU A 400 -12.88 -10.04 32.74
CA GLU A 400 -12.99 -11.50 32.61
C GLU A 400 -14.40 -12.03 32.94
N HIS A 401 -15.25 -11.23 33.59
CA HIS A 401 -16.61 -11.61 33.97
C HIS A 401 -17.69 -11.02 33.05
N LEU A 402 -17.30 -10.16 32.11
CA LEU A 402 -18.15 -9.60 31.07
C LEU A 402 -18.02 -10.43 29.80
#